data_AF-A0A934ZS13-F1
#
_entry.id   AF-A0A934ZS13-F1
#
_cell.length_a   1.000
_cell.length_b   1.000
_cell.length_c   1.000
_cell.angle_alpha   90.00
_cell.angle_beta   90.00
_cell.angle_gamma   90.00
#
_symmetry.space_group_name_H-M   'P 1'
#
loop_
_entity.id
_entity.type
_entity.pdbx_description
1 polymer ?
#
loop_
_entity_poly.entity_id
_entity_poly.type
_entity_poly.pdbx_seq_one_letter_code
_entity_poly.pdbx_strand_id
1 'polypeptide(L)' 'MITAIELTNFKGVGERQRIELAPLTLMFGANSAGKSTVLQAMLYLLELLDHGKPDVN' A
#
# COMPACT_ATOMS: atom_id res chain seq x y z
N MET A 1 -15.45 -2.94 -5.24
CA MET A 1 -14.53 -1.85 -5.62
C MET A 1 -13.69 -1.53 -4.40
N ILE A 2 -12.37 -1.37 -4.53
CA ILE A 2 -11.50 -0.99 -3.40
C ILE A 2 -11.61 0.53 -3.23
N THR A 3 -11.96 1.00 -2.04
CA THR A 3 -12.21 2.42 -1.76
C THR A 3 -11.16 3.06 -0.87
N ALA A 4 -10.39 2.27 -0.12
CA ALA A 4 -9.30 2.75 0.70
C ALA A 4 -8.27 1.65 0.96
N ILE A 5 -7.06 2.07 1.37
CA ILE A 5 -6.04 1.19 1.94
C ILE A 5 -5.62 1.75 3.31
N GLU A 6 -5.46 0.86 4.28
CA GLU A 6 -4.95 1.19 5.62
C GLU A 6 -3.68 0.42 5.90
N LEU A 7 -2.66 1.12 6.42
CA LEU A 7 -1.37 0.56 6.77
C LEU A 7 -1.04 0.90 8.22
N THR A 8 -0.50 -0.06 8.97
CA THR A 8 0.01 0.13 10.32
C THR A 8 1.19 -0.82 10.50
N ASN A 9 2.29 -0.37 11.08
CA ASN A 9 3.51 -1.15 11.25
C ASN A 9 3.99 -1.85 9.95
N PHE A 10 3.86 -1.18 8.81
CA PHE A 10 4.27 -1.71 7.50
C PHE A 10 5.41 -0.87 6.91
N LYS A 11 6.61 -1.46 6.87
CA LYS A 11 7.85 -0.78 6.43
C LYS A 11 8.03 0.55 7.17
N GLY A 12 8.19 1.66 6.45
CA GLY A 12 8.34 3.00 7.04
C GLY A 12 7.06 3.60 7.67
N VAL A 13 5.92 2.90 7.62
CA VAL A 13 4.67 3.35 8.24
C VAL A 13 4.53 2.73 9.64
N GLY A 14 4.79 3.52 10.68
CA GLY A 14 4.56 3.11 12.07
C GLY A 14 3.09 3.27 12.47
N GLU A 15 2.67 4.53 12.66
CA GLU A 15 1.30 4.88 13.01
C GLU A 15 0.29 4.55 11.90
N ARG A 16 -0.96 4.26 12.29
CA ARG A 16 -2.02 3.93 11.32
C ARG A 16 -2.25 5.07 10.32
N GLN A 17 -2.08 4.76 9.04
CA GLN A 17 -2.38 5.67 7.94
C GLN A 17 -3.49 5.08 7.07
N ARG A 18 -4.52 5.88 6.80
CA ARG A 18 -5.62 5.54 5.88
C ARG A 18 -5.53 6.41 4.64
N ILE A 19 -5.58 5.79 3.47
CA ILE A 19 -5.52 6.46 2.17
C ILE A 19 -6.81 6.13 1.43
N GLU A 20 -7.65 7.14 1.22
CA GLU A 20 -8.84 7.01 0.37
C GLU A 20 -8.43 6.90 -1.10
N LEU A 21 -9.07 6.00 -1.83
CA LEU A 21 -8.84 5.76 -3.25
C LEU A 21 -9.97 6.37 -4.07
N ALA A 22 -9.60 7.11 -5.10
CA ALA A 22 -10.49 7.60 -6.13
C ALA A 22 -10.25 6.82 -7.42
N PRO A 23 -11.13 6.94 -8.44
CA PRO A 23 -10.89 6.33 -9.76
C PRO A 23 -9.51 6.67 -10.36
N LEU A 24 -8.95 7.82 -10.00
CA LEU A 24 -7.55 8.19 -10.22
C LEU A 24 -6.96 8.76 -8.93
N THR A 25 -6.00 8.06 -8.34
CA THR A 25 -5.24 8.52 -7.17
C THR A 25 -3.80 8.82 -7.60
N LEU A 26 -3.34 10.05 -7.38
CA LEU A 26 -1.96 10.48 -7.64
C LEU A 26 -1.19 10.61 -6.32
N MET A 27 0.01 10.04 -6.25
CA MET A 27 0.84 10.05 -5.05
C MET A 27 2.05 10.96 -5.25
N PHE A 28 2.10 12.06 -4.49
CA PHE A 28 3.19 13.05 -4.53
C PHE A 28 3.96 13.13 -3.21
N GLY A 29 5.15 13.72 -3.25
CA GLY A 29 5.98 13.97 -2.06
C GLY A 29 7.46 13.70 -2.28
N ALA A 30 8.28 14.03 -1.28
CA ALA A 30 9.72 13.82 -1.32
C ALA A 30 10.10 12.35 -1.54
N ASN A 31 11.33 12.11 -2.00
CA ASN A 31 11.89 10.75 -2.01
C ASN A 31 11.88 10.17 -0.59
N SER A 32 11.65 8.88 -0.47
CA SER A 32 11.48 8.19 0.81
C SER A 32 10.24 8.56 1.64
N ALA A 33 9.32 9.42 1.14
CA ALA A 33 8.07 9.75 1.84
C ALA A 33 7.04 8.60 1.93
N GLY A 34 7.40 7.37 1.55
CA GLY A 34 6.51 6.20 1.64
C GLY A 34 5.65 5.90 0.42
N LYS A 35 5.80 6.63 -0.70
CA LYS A 35 5.03 6.37 -1.94
C LYS A 35 5.19 4.92 -2.45
N SER A 36 6.43 4.44 -2.56
CA SER A 36 6.70 3.05 -2.95
C SER A 36 6.21 2.05 -1.91
N THR A 37 6.18 2.42 -0.62
CA THR A 37 5.64 1.58 0.45
C THR A 37 4.17 1.27 0.22
N VAL A 38 3.37 2.25 -0.20
CA VAL A 38 1.94 2.04 -0.48
C VAL A 38 1.73 1.13 -1.69
N LEU A 39 2.47 1.36 -2.78
CA LEU A 39 2.42 0.47 -3.95
C LEU A 39 2.83 -0.97 -3.60
N GLN A 40 3.89 -1.12 -2.80
CA GLN A 40 4.32 -2.44 -2.32
C GLN A 40 3.27 -3.10 -1.43
N ALA A 41 2.59 -2.36 -0.56
CA ALA A 41 1.50 -2.93 0.25
C ALA A 41 0.36 -3.46 -0.63
N MET A 42 0.00 -2.74 -1.69
CA MET A 42 -1.00 -3.19 -2.66
C MET A 42 -0.55 -4.45 -3.41
N LEU A 43 0.71 -4.53 -3.83
CA LEU A 43 1.27 -5.72 -4.47
C LEU A 43 1.30 -6.93 -3.54
N TYR A 44 1.71 -6.75 -2.28
CA TYR A 44 1.67 -7.81 -1.26
C TYR A 44 0.25 -8.32 -1.01
N LEU A 45 -0.73 -7.42 -0.96
CA LEU A 45 -2.13 -7.80 -0.83
C LEU A 45 -2.60 -8.60 -2.04
N LEU A 46 -2.26 -8.18 -3.26
CA LEU A 46 -2.59 -8.90 -4.48
C LEU A 46 -2.01 -10.32 -4.47
N GLU A 47 -0.72 -10.46 -4.17
CA GLU A 47 -0.03 -11.75 -4.10
C GLU A 47 -0.65 -12.68 -3.03
N LEU A 48 -1.00 -12.13 -1.87
CA LEU A 48 -1.68 -12.88 -0.83
C LEU A 48 -3.05 -13.39 -1.30
N LEU A 49 -3.79 -12.57 -2.05
CA LEU A 49 -5.12 -12.92 -2.54
C LEU A 49 -5.06 -13.94 -3.68
N ASP A 50 -4.11 -13.80 -4.59
CA ASP A 50 -3.99 -14.66 -5.79
C ASP A 50 -3.26 -15.97 -5.50
N HIS A 51 -2.25 -15.93 -4.63
CA HIS A 51 -1.31 -17.05 -4.41
C HIS A 51 -1.27 -17.55 -2.96
N GLY A 52 -1.97 -16.89 -2.03
CA GLY A 52 -2.02 -17.29 -0.62
C GLY A 52 -0.71 -17.05 0.13
N LYS A 53 0.22 -16.27 -0.43
CA LYS A 53 1.54 -15.99 0.14
C LYS A 53 1.84 -14.50 0.08
N PRO A 54 2.42 -13.89 1.11
CA PRO A 54 2.82 -12.49 1.08
C PRO A 54 4.26 -12.36 0.58
N ASP A 55 4.56 -12.84 -0.63
CA ASP A 55 5.92 -12.86 -1.16
C ASP A 55 5.98 -12.51 -2.64
N VAL A 56 6.55 -11.34 -2.95
CA VAL A 56 6.80 -10.88 -4.31
C VAL A 56 8.17 -11.40 -4.76
N ASN A 57 8.20 -12.66 -5.18
CA ASN A 57 9.38 -13.35 -5.76
C ASN A 57 9.05 -13.91 -7.14
#